data_AF-A0AAU1A1F0-F1
#
_entry.id   AF-A0AAU1A1F0-F1
#
_cell.length_a   1.000
_cell.length_b   1.000
_cell.length_c   1.000
_cell.angle_alpha   90.00
_cell.angle_beta   90.00
_cell.angle_gamma   90.00
#
_symmetry.space_group_name_H-M   'P 1'
#
loop_
_entity.id
_entity.type
_entity.pdbx_description
1 polymer ?
#
loop_
_entity_poly.entity_id
_entity_poly.type
_entity_poly.pdbx_seq_one_letter_code
_entity_poly.pdbx_strand_id
1 'polypeptide(L)'
;MTRRWALISTIAVLTAALVFVGVQLVRGQDSGNEKAEAKPAASPSPSKKAESLDGLGWWPLHRSGTAKVGEHDAVFNGGVTWTEGPEGGALRLNGTSGYAGTNTRLDTAGKDYSVAARVRLTEQNLKGMHTALSQEGDKNSAFFLQYSGQDQNFAFSFPGARTVAESSEEPKADRWYHLTGTYSQKDHRMRIYVDGKLAGTRVASSSVKPTGSVMIGRGKFGGKATDYWNGDIADVHVYDRELTSSEVSTLSSHEPG
;
A
#
# COMPACT_ATOMS: atom_id res chain seq x y z
N MET A 1 35.64 57.78 -13.65
CA MET A 1 35.18 57.39 -12.30
C MET A 1 35.31 55.86 -12.22
N THR A 2 36.31 55.27 -11.54
CA THR A 2 36.38 54.94 -10.08
C THR A 2 35.25 54.00 -9.61
N ARG A 3 35.43 52.85 -8.93
CA ARG A 3 36.54 52.01 -8.37
C ARG A 3 35.96 50.56 -8.24
N ARG A 4 36.62 49.43 -7.93
CA ARG A 4 37.99 48.96 -7.57
C ARG A 4 38.09 47.47 -8.02
N TRP A 5 39.23 46.97 -8.54
CA TRP A 5 40.21 46.04 -7.91
C TRP A 5 39.74 44.64 -7.44
N ALA A 6 40.58 43.64 -7.71
CA ALA A 6 40.33 42.20 -7.56
C ALA A 6 41.01 41.57 -6.31
N LEU A 7 40.82 40.27 -6.11
CA LEU A 7 41.91 39.35 -5.72
C LEU A 7 41.58 37.89 -6.07
N ILE A 8 42.61 37.14 -6.46
CA ILE A 8 42.62 35.68 -6.68
C ILE A 8 43.46 35.07 -5.56
N SER A 9 43.15 33.85 -5.11
CA SER A 9 44.07 33.01 -4.32
C SER A 9 43.81 31.54 -4.58
N THR A 10 44.84 30.71 -4.35
CA THR A 10 45.01 29.42 -5.02
C THR A 10 45.67 28.37 -4.14
N ILE A 11 45.36 27.10 -4.42
CA ILE A 11 46.17 25.90 -4.16
C ILE A 11 46.45 25.54 -2.69
N ALA A 12 45.99 24.35 -2.28
CA ALA A 12 46.84 23.31 -1.69
C ALA A 12 46.17 21.94 -1.79
N VAL A 13 46.88 20.95 -2.33
CA VAL A 13 46.57 19.51 -2.20
C VAL A 13 47.73 18.89 -1.44
N LEU A 14 47.46 17.97 -0.52
CA LEU A 14 48.52 17.20 0.15
C LEU A 14 48.10 15.73 0.29
N THR A 15 48.86 14.87 -0.36
CA THR A 15 48.83 13.41 -0.18
C THR A 15 49.97 12.98 0.74
N ALA A 16 49.74 11.99 1.58
CA ALA A 16 50.78 11.31 2.34
C ALA A 16 50.54 9.80 2.30
N ALA A 17 51.61 9.04 2.04
CA ALA A 17 51.63 7.58 2.11
C ALA A 17 52.99 7.16 2.67
N LEU A 18 53.02 6.12 3.49
CA LEU A 18 54.27 5.49 3.92
C LEU A 18 54.03 4.00 4.20
N VAL A 19 54.99 3.19 3.81
CA VAL A 19 54.99 1.73 3.92
C VAL A 19 55.97 1.32 5.01
N PHE A 20 55.67 0.27 5.76
CA PHE A 20 56.70 -0.51 6.44
C PHE A 20 56.46 -2.01 6.25
N VAL A 21 57.53 -2.71 5.89
CA VAL A 21 57.55 -4.18 5.72
C VAL A 21 58.31 -4.76 6.91
N GLY A 22 57.76 -5.79 7.55
CA GLY A 22 58.40 -6.54 8.63
C GLY A 22 58.27 -8.04 8.37
N VAL A 23 59.27 -8.64 7.73
CA VAL A 23 59.38 -10.10 7.58
C VAL A 23 60.29 -10.64 8.66
N GLN A 24 59.81 -11.61 9.44
CA GLN A 24 60.67 -12.54 10.15
C GLN A 24 60.17 -13.97 9.99
N LEU A 25 61.11 -14.91 10.04
CA LEU A 25 60.94 -16.25 9.45
C LEU A 25 61.49 -17.29 10.43
N VAL A 26 60.60 -18.08 11.03
CA VAL A 26 60.97 -19.25 11.85
C VAL A 26 60.30 -20.48 11.28
N ARG A 27 61.11 -21.48 10.88
CA ARG A 27 60.66 -22.83 10.55
C ARG A 27 60.96 -23.76 11.73
N GLY A 28 60.00 -24.60 12.07
CA GLY A 28 60.13 -25.63 13.11
C GLY A 28 59.09 -26.72 12.93
N GLN A 29 59.46 -27.78 12.23
CA GLN A 29 58.87 -29.12 12.37
C GLN A 29 59.26 -29.70 13.74
N ASP A 30 58.60 -30.71 14.32
CA ASP A 30 57.51 -31.60 13.88
C ASP A 30 56.76 -32.04 15.17
N SER A 31 55.43 -32.15 15.27
CA SER A 31 54.61 -33.29 14.81
C SER A 31 53.33 -33.36 15.71
N GLY A 32 52.38 -34.28 15.48
CA GLY A 32 51.45 -34.70 16.54
C GLY A 32 49.98 -34.23 16.51
N ASN A 33 49.36 -34.20 15.33
CA ASN A 33 47.93 -34.50 15.09
C ASN A 33 46.91 -34.44 16.26
N GLU A 34 46.13 -33.35 16.36
CA GLU A 34 44.66 -33.44 16.49
C GLU A 34 43.96 -32.14 16.02
N LYS A 35 42.81 -32.26 15.33
CA LYS A 35 42.21 -31.15 14.56
C LYS A 35 41.08 -30.43 15.32
N ALA A 36 41.45 -29.55 16.25
CA ALA A 36 40.50 -28.67 16.94
C ALA A 36 39.99 -27.55 16.02
N GLU A 37 38.95 -27.82 15.22
CA GLU A 37 38.38 -26.83 14.30
C GLU A 37 37.55 -25.79 15.04
N ALA A 38 38.06 -24.56 15.09
CA ALA A 38 37.45 -23.47 15.85
C ALA A 38 36.10 -23.05 15.25
N LYS A 39 35.01 -23.34 15.99
CA LYS A 39 33.63 -22.94 15.67
C LYS A 39 33.56 -21.46 15.27
N PRO A 40 33.18 -21.12 14.02
CA PRO A 40 32.92 -19.74 13.65
C PRO A 40 31.84 -19.11 14.53
N ALA A 41 32.04 -17.86 14.94
CA ALA A 41 31.04 -17.13 15.71
C ALA A 41 29.74 -17.01 14.90
N ALA A 42 28.60 -17.33 15.53
CA ALA A 42 27.32 -17.32 14.84
C ALA A 42 26.96 -15.90 14.38
N SER A 43 26.86 -15.70 13.07
CA SER A 43 26.26 -14.49 12.51
C SER A 43 24.81 -14.35 13.00
N PRO A 44 24.33 -13.15 13.35
CA PRO A 44 22.97 -12.96 13.85
C PRO A 44 21.95 -13.38 12.79
N SER A 45 21.08 -14.32 13.14
CA SER A 45 20.19 -15.00 12.20
C SER A 45 19.14 -14.03 11.59
N PRO A 46 19.12 -13.82 10.26
CA PRO A 46 18.14 -12.95 9.62
C PRO A 46 16.84 -13.72 9.35
N SER A 47 15.97 -13.82 10.35
CA SER A 47 14.51 -14.02 10.16
C SER A 47 13.76 -14.00 11.49
N LYS A 48 13.30 -12.81 11.91
CA LYS A 48 11.96 -12.77 12.51
C LYS A 48 11.02 -13.25 11.40
N LYS A 49 10.27 -14.33 11.64
CA LYS A 49 9.33 -14.92 10.66
C LYS A 49 8.52 -13.79 10.01
N ALA A 50 8.40 -13.78 8.68
CA ALA A 50 7.49 -12.86 8.01
C ALA A 50 6.10 -13.05 8.63
N GLU A 51 5.56 -12.00 9.22
CA GLU A 51 4.19 -12.02 9.72
C GLU A 51 3.30 -12.17 8.50
N SER A 52 2.50 -13.23 8.47
CA SER A 52 1.74 -13.60 7.28
C SER A 52 0.74 -12.50 6.95
N LEU A 53 0.52 -12.30 5.65
CA LEU A 53 -0.49 -11.36 5.13
C LEU A 53 -1.90 -11.97 5.22
N ASP A 54 -2.16 -12.70 6.32
CA ASP A 54 -3.44 -13.30 6.64
C ASP A 54 -4.42 -12.18 7.00
N GLY A 55 -5.22 -11.75 6.02
CA GLY A 55 -6.24 -10.73 6.20
C GLY A 55 -7.53 -11.27 6.86
N LEU A 56 -8.38 -10.34 7.30
CA LEU A 56 -9.77 -10.62 7.68
C LEU A 56 -10.62 -11.03 6.45
N GLY A 57 -10.14 -10.74 5.23
CA GLY A 57 -10.66 -11.34 3.99
C GLY A 57 -9.85 -10.92 2.76
N TRP A 58 -9.84 -11.81 1.76
CA TRP A 58 -9.19 -11.62 0.47
C TRP A 58 -10.15 -12.07 -0.65
N TRP A 59 -10.28 -11.23 -1.67
CA TRP A 59 -11.03 -11.51 -2.89
C TRP A 59 -10.10 -11.26 -4.07
N PRO A 60 -9.43 -12.30 -4.62
CA PRO A 60 -8.48 -12.12 -5.72
C PRO A 60 -9.16 -11.63 -7.00
N LEU A 61 -10.43 -12.02 -7.22
CA LEU A 61 -11.22 -11.71 -8.42
C LEU A 61 -10.54 -12.20 -9.73
N HIS A 62 -9.64 -13.18 -9.60
CA HIS A 62 -8.72 -13.57 -10.66
C HIS A 62 -9.30 -14.41 -11.79
N ARG A 63 -10.49 -15.02 -11.65
CA ARG A 63 -11.21 -15.80 -12.69
C ARG A 63 -12.72 -15.76 -12.47
N SER A 64 -13.48 -16.16 -13.48
CA SER A 64 -14.94 -16.10 -13.55
C SER A 64 -15.67 -17.11 -12.62
N GLY A 65 -15.71 -16.81 -11.32
CA GLY A 65 -16.57 -17.50 -10.36
C GLY A 65 -15.91 -17.67 -8.98
N THR A 66 -16.69 -17.42 -7.91
CA THR A 66 -16.36 -17.61 -6.48
C THR A 66 -15.01 -17.06 -6.02
N ALA A 67 -15.02 -15.92 -5.33
CA ALA A 67 -13.86 -15.41 -4.62
C ALA A 67 -13.83 -16.00 -3.21
N LYS A 68 -12.82 -16.82 -2.90
CA LYS A 68 -12.73 -17.55 -1.62
C LYS A 68 -11.33 -17.60 -1.01
N VAL A 69 -11.20 -16.93 0.14
CA VAL A 69 -10.74 -17.57 1.38
C VAL A 69 -11.78 -17.25 2.46
N GLY A 70 -12.26 -18.26 3.20
CA GLY A 70 -13.40 -18.13 4.11
C GLY A 70 -14.77 -18.22 3.43
N GLU A 71 -15.84 -18.22 4.22
CA GLU A 71 -17.23 -18.46 3.77
C GLU A 71 -17.92 -17.19 3.20
N HIS A 72 -17.17 -16.29 2.56
CA HIS A 72 -17.62 -14.91 2.27
C HIS A 72 -17.47 -14.53 0.80
N ASP A 73 -18.23 -15.19 -0.07
CA ASP A 73 -18.39 -14.78 -1.48
C ASP A 73 -18.88 -13.33 -1.59
N ALA A 74 -18.30 -12.55 -2.52
CA ALA A 74 -18.71 -11.17 -2.79
C ALA A 74 -19.95 -11.12 -3.69
N VAL A 75 -21.01 -10.43 -3.27
CA VAL A 75 -22.30 -10.39 -3.98
C VAL A 75 -22.37 -9.21 -4.94
N PHE A 76 -22.26 -9.49 -6.24
CA PHE A 76 -22.29 -8.50 -7.32
C PHE A 76 -23.69 -7.92 -7.56
N ASN A 77 -23.76 -6.62 -7.85
CA ASN A 77 -25.00 -5.88 -8.04
C ASN A 77 -24.84 -4.80 -9.12
N GLY A 78 -25.85 -4.64 -9.98
CA GLY A 78 -25.89 -3.60 -11.02
C GLY A 78 -24.93 -3.87 -12.19
N GLY A 79 -24.36 -2.81 -12.77
CA GLY A 79 -23.48 -2.90 -13.94
C GLY A 79 -22.07 -3.40 -13.63
N VAL A 80 -21.96 -4.69 -13.32
CA VAL A 80 -20.71 -5.44 -13.11
C VAL A 80 -20.51 -6.41 -14.27
N THR A 81 -19.30 -6.48 -14.81
CA THR A 81 -18.87 -7.55 -15.73
C THR A 81 -17.49 -8.08 -15.35
N TRP A 82 -17.12 -9.25 -15.87
CA TRP A 82 -15.76 -9.78 -15.77
C TRP A 82 -14.91 -9.28 -16.94
N THR A 83 -13.62 -9.04 -16.71
CA THR A 83 -12.64 -8.69 -17.75
C THR A 83 -11.24 -9.18 -17.37
N GLU A 84 -10.28 -9.05 -18.29
CA GLU A 84 -8.87 -9.36 -18.04
C GLU A 84 -8.24 -8.36 -17.06
N GLY A 85 -7.62 -8.91 -16.02
CA GLY A 85 -6.87 -8.19 -14.97
C GLY A 85 -5.45 -8.71 -14.82
N PRO A 86 -4.70 -8.25 -13.80
CA PRO A 86 -3.26 -8.52 -13.67
C PRO A 86 -2.91 -10.01 -13.65
N GLU A 87 -3.72 -10.82 -12.95
CA GLU A 87 -3.53 -12.27 -12.80
C GLU A 87 -4.63 -13.10 -13.53
N GLY A 88 -5.18 -12.54 -14.62
CA GLY A 88 -6.17 -13.21 -15.48
C GLY A 88 -7.64 -12.93 -15.16
N GLY A 89 -7.93 -11.92 -14.34
CA GLY A 89 -9.31 -11.51 -14.03
C GLY A 89 -9.42 -10.22 -13.22
N ALA A 90 -10.53 -9.51 -13.42
CA ALA A 90 -10.96 -8.35 -12.66
C ALA A 90 -12.47 -8.13 -12.78
N LEU A 91 -13.05 -7.40 -11.82
CA LEU A 91 -14.41 -6.85 -11.93
C LEU A 91 -14.37 -5.50 -12.64
N ARG A 92 -15.00 -5.43 -13.82
CA ARG A 92 -15.32 -4.20 -14.55
C ARG A 92 -16.59 -3.58 -13.97
N LEU A 93 -16.51 -2.31 -13.61
CA LEU A 93 -17.57 -1.51 -13.00
C LEU A 93 -17.86 -0.27 -13.84
N ASN A 94 -19.15 0.02 -14.02
CA ASN A 94 -19.65 0.99 -15.00
C ASN A 94 -19.77 2.45 -14.52
N GLY A 95 -19.14 2.83 -13.41
CA GLY A 95 -19.18 4.21 -12.88
C GLY A 95 -20.54 4.73 -12.41
N THR A 96 -21.61 3.91 -12.43
CA THR A 96 -22.99 4.40 -12.20
C THR A 96 -23.87 3.47 -11.36
N SER A 97 -23.63 2.15 -11.38
CA SER A 97 -24.48 1.17 -10.67
C SER A 97 -23.78 -0.14 -10.27
N GLY A 98 -22.63 -0.48 -10.86
CA GLY A 98 -21.88 -1.69 -10.52
C GLY A 98 -21.20 -1.61 -9.14
N TYR A 99 -21.41 -2.61 -8.29
CA TYR A 99 -20.69 -2.78 -7.02
C TYR A 99 -20.74 -4.24 -6.52
N ALA A 100 -19.97 -4.56 -5.48
CA ALA A 100 -20.07 -5.82 -4.73
C ALA A 100 -20.08 -5.58 -3.21
N GLY A 101 -20.80 -6.41 -2.44
CA GLY A 101 -20.72 -6.45 -0.98
C GLY A 101 -20.03 -7.72 -0.49
N THR A 102 -19.12 -7.63 0.50
CA THR A 102 -18.22 -8.75 0.86
C THR A 102 -18.58 -9.46 2.16
N ASN A 103 -19.65 -9.07 2.85
CA ASN A 103 -20.09 -9.52 4.18
C ASN A 103 -19.10 -9.29 5.36
N THR A 104 -17.80 -9.19 5.09
CA THR A 104 -16.76 -8.85 6.06
C THR A 104 -16.94 -7.42 6.61
N ARG A 105 -16.78 -7.22 7.93
CA ARG A 105 -16.88 -5.92 8.60
C ARG A 105 -15.71 -5.67 9.54
N LEU A 106 -14.93 -4.63 9.27
CA LEU A 106 -13.90 -4.07 10.16
C LEU A 106 -14.52 -3.30 11.34
N ASP A 107 -13.86 -3.37 12.49
CA ASP A 107 -14.17 -2.52 13.65
C ASP A 107 -13.40 -1.19 13.59
N THR A 108 -13.77 -0.33 12.64
CA THR A 108 -13.11 0.98 12.42
C THR A 108 -13.41 2.00 13.54
N ALA A 109 -14.13 1.62 14.59
CA ALA A 109 -14.55 2.49 15.69
C ALA A 109 -13.53 2.52 16.84
N GLY A 110 -12.27 2.84 16.50
CA GLY A 110 -11.19 2.95 17.48
C GLY A 110 -10.23 1.75 17.52
N LYS A 111 -10.01 1.11 16.37
CA LYS A 111 -8.90 0.18 16.13
C LYS A 111 -8.12 0.57 14.89
N ASP A 112 -6.94 -0.02 14.76
CA ASP A 112 -6.13 0.01 13.55
C ASP A 112 -6.82 -0.82 12.44
N TYR A 113 -6.63 -0.47 11.17
CA TYR A 113 -7.12 -1.27 10.05
C TYR A 113 -6.41 -0.90 8.74
N SER A 114 -6.43 -1.81 7.76
CA SER A 114 -5.90 -1.56 6.41
C SER A 114 -6.79 -2.19 5.35
N VAL A 115 -6.83 -1.56 4.17
CA VAL A 115 -7.53 -2.08 2.99
C VAL A 115 -6.70 -1.84 1.74
N ALA A 116 -6.60 -2.84 0.86
CA ALA A 116 -5.85 -2.78 -0.38
C ALA A 116 -6.66 -3.31 -1.57
N ALA A 117 -6.36 -2.81 -2.76
CA ALA A 117 -6.91 -3.29 -4.02
C ALA A 117 -5.96 -2.98 -5.20
N ARG A 118 -5.92 -3.86 -6.19
CA ARG A 118 -5.47 -3.50 -7.55
C ARG A 118 -6.62 -2.84 -8.27
N VAL A 119 -6.37 -1.66 -8.86
CA VAL A 119 -7.40 -0.87 -9.55
C VAL A 119 -6.91 -0.30 -10.88
N ARG A 120 -7.82 -0.10 -11.82
CA ARG A 120 -7.57 0.59 -13.10
C ARG A 120 -8.75 1.52 -13.37
N LEU A 121 -8.48 2.78 -13.71
CA LEU A 121 -9.51 3.72 -14.18
C LEU A 121 -9.66 3.56 -15.70
N THR A 122 -10.88 3.52 -16.23
CA THR A 122 -11.14 3.43 -17.69
C THR A 122 -11.39 4.77 -18.36
N GLU A 123 -11.21 5.88 -17.63
CA GLU A 123 -11.43 7.23 -18.12
C GLU A 123 -10.47 8.20 -17.42
N GLN A 124 -9.98 9.19 -18.16
CA GLN A 124 -9.02 10.19 -17.69
C GLN A 124 -9.74 11.44 -17.19
N ASN A 125 -9.20 12.09 -16.15
CA ASN A 125 -9.70 13.38 -15.62
C ASN A 125 -11.16 13.35 -15.12
N LEU A 126 -11.61 12.19 -14.61
CA LEU A 126 -12.93 11.95 -14.02
C LEU A 126 -13.38 13.03 -13.01
N LYS A 127 -14.69 13.24 -12.88
CA LYS A 127 -15.29 14.29 -12.04
C LYS A 127 -16.10 13.69 -10.88
N GLY A 128 -15.95 14.27 -9.69
CA GLY A 128 -16.53 13.74 -8.46
C GLY A 128 -15.60 12.78 -7.75
N MET A 129 -16.15 11.84 -6.97
CA MET A 129 -15.40 10.79 -6.27
C MET A 129 -15.71 9.45 -6.92
N HIS A 130 -14.71 8.56 -7.02
CA HIS A 130 -14.89 7.19 -7.48
C HIS A 130 -14.22 6.25 -6.49
N THR A 131 -15.01 5.43 -5.80
CA THR A 131 -14.57 4.66 -4.63
C THR A 131 -14.34 3.20 -4.97
N ALA A 132 -13.09 2.76 -4.84
CA ALA A 132 -12.71 1.36 -5.05
C ALA A 132 -13.16 0.49 -3.87
N LEU A 133 -12.89 0.94 -2.62
CA LEU A 133 -13.31 0.27 -1.40
C LEU A 133 -13.93 1.24 -0.41
N SER A 134 -15.03 0.86 0.24
CA SER A 134 -15.56 1.56 1.41
C SER A 134 -16.09 0.56 2.45
N GLN A 135 -16.60 1.05 3.58
CA GLN A 135 -17.37 0.25 4.52
C GLN A 135 -18.63 0.98 4.94
N GLU A 136 -19.78 0.29 4.95
CA GLU A 136 -21.08 0.84 5.33
C GLU A 136 -21.09 1.36 6.78
N GLY A 137 -21.14 2.69 6.98
CA GLY A 137 -21.53 3.33 8.24
C GLY A 137 -23.02 3.71 8.23
N ASP A 138 -23.49 4.52 9.17
CA ASP A 138 -24.91 4.96 9.26
C ASP A 138 -25.34 5.76 8.00
N LYS A 139 -25.09 7.07 7.97
CA LYS A 139 -25.39 7.93 6.81
C LYS A 139 -24.28 7.96 5.77
N ASN A 140 -23.03 7.74 6.19
CA ASN A 140 -21.85 7.81 5.33
C ASN A 140 -21.02 6.52 5.51
N SER A 141 -20.16 6.19 4.55
CA SER A 141 -19.16 5.13 4.75
C SER A 141 -18.16 5.51 5.86
N ALA A 142 -17.68 4.50 6.58
CA ALA A 142 -16.71 4.67 7.67
C ALA A 142 -15.31 5.06 7.16
N PHE A 143 -14.94 4.59 5.98
CA PHE A 143 -13.81 5.02 5.16
C PHE A 143 -14.16 4.92 3.66
N PHE A 144 -13.32 5.53 2.82
CA PHE A 144 -13.32 5.42 1.37
C PHE A 144 -11.86 5.37 0.86
N LEU A 145 -11.49 4.37 0.06
CA LEU A 145 -10.27 4.33 -0.75
C LEU A 145 -10.70 4.60 -2.20
N GLN A 146 -10.28 5.73 -2.76
CA GLN A 146 -10.98 6.35 -3.90
C GLN A 146 -10.05 7.17 -4.81
N TYR A 147 -10.49 7.44 -6.04
CA TYR A 147 -10.02 8.57 -6.84
C TYR A 147 -10.84 9.82 -6.49
N SER A 148 -10.17 10.96 -6.37
CA SER A 148 -10.77 12.27 -6.13
C SER A 148 -10.57 13.16 -7.36
N GLY A 149 -11.62 13.38 -8.14
CA GLY A 149 -11.64 14.33 -9.25
C GLY A 149 -11.60 15.81 -8.82
N GLN A 150 -11.62 16.08 -7.50
CA GLN A 150 -11.31 17.40 -6.94
C GLN A 150 -9.79 17.60 -6.80
N ASP A 151 -9.08 16.56 -6.35
CA ASP A 151 -7.62 16.61 -6.12
C ASP A 151 -6.83 16.04 -7.31
N GLN A 152 -7.54 15.60 -8.36
CA GLN A 152 -7.06 14.84 -9.53
C GLN A 152 -6.18 13.63 -9.21
N ASN A 153 -6.31 13.05 -8.01
CA ASN A 153 -5.45 11.96 -7.54
C ASN A 153 -6.17 10.96 -6.64
N PHE A 154 -5.51 9.85 -6.31
CA PHE A 154 -6.03 8.88 -5.34
C PHE A 154 -5.99 9.45 -3.91
N ALA A 155 -6.98 9.08 -3.12
CA ALA A 155 -7.14 9.50 -1.74
C ALA A 155 -7.67 8.36 -0.86
N PHE A 156 -7.24 8.36 0.39
CA PHE A 156 -7.86 7.58 1.46
C PHE A 156 -8.56 8.57 2.39
N SER A 157 -9.84 8.36 2.70
CA SER A 157 -10.67 9.35 3.38
C SER A 157 -11.71 8.75 4.32
N PHE A 158 -12.23 9.59 5.20
CA PHE A 158 -13.47 9.41 5.94
C PHE A 158 -14.14 10.79 6.13
N PRO A 159 -15.43 10.87 6.52
CA PRO A 159 -16.11 12.17 6.62
C PRO A 159 -15.39 13.14 7.57
N GLY A 160 -14.91 14.26 7.02
CA GLY A 160 -14.12 15.28 7.72
C GLY A 160 -12.61 15.29 7.39
N ALA A 161 -12.04 14.19 6.87
CA ALA A 161 -10.61 14.14 6.52
C ALA A 161 -10.30 13.22 5.33
N ARG A 162 -9.39 13.69 4.46
CA ARG A 162 -8.72 12.87 3.45
C ARG A 162 -7.21 13.06 3.52
N THR A 163 -6.47 12.01 3.22
CA THR A 163 -5.08 12.10 2.75
C THR A 163 -5.08 11.77 1.25
N VAL A 164 -4.29 12.50 0.47
CA VAL A 164 -4.21 12.41 -0.98
C VAL A 164 -2.80 11.96 -1.34
N ALA A 165 -2.65 11.24 -2.44
CA ALA A 165 -1.34 10.90 -2.98
C ALA A 165 -0.63 12.15 -3.53
N GLU A 166 0.46 12.56 -2.88
CA GLU A 166 1.33 13.69 -3.23
C GLU A 166 2.31 13.28 -4.35
N SER A 167 1.75 12.91 -5.51
CA SER A 167 2.48 12.55 -6.73
C SER A 167 2.62 13.74 -7.68
N SER A 168 3.76 13.85 -8.36
CA SER A 168 3.98 14.81 -9.44
C SER A 168 3.29 14.42 -10.76
N GLU A 169 2.78 13.20 -10.86
CA GLU A 169 1.96 12.72 -11.97
C GLU A 169 0.57 12.32 -11.48
N GLU A 170 -0.46 12.76 -12.20
CA GLU A 170 -1.84 12.31 -12.01
C GLU A 170 -2.01 10.81 -12.37
N PRO A 171 -3.01 10.12 -11.79
CA PRO A 171 -3.41 8.80 -12.24
C PRO A 171 -3.79 8.79 -13.73
N LYS A 172 -3.28 7.79 -14.44
CA LYS A 172 -3.48 7.59 -15.87
C LYS A 172 -4.53 6.51 -16.10
N ALA A 173 -5.46 6.78 -17.01
CA ALA A 173 -6.40 5.77 -17.50
C ALA A 173 -5.67 4.54 -18.06
N ASP A 174 -6.35 3.40 -18.01
CA ASP A 174 -5.93 2.07 -18.45
C ASP A 174 -4.65 1.48 -17.78
N ARG A 175 -3.96 2.24 -16.92
CA ARG A 175 -2.90 1.74 -16.05
C ARG A 175 -3.48 1.09 -14.79
N TRP A 176 -2.92 -0.06 -14.41
CA TRP A 176 -3.12 -0.67 -13.10
C TRP A 176 -2.32 0.02 -12.00
N TYR A 177 -2.93 0.19 -10.83
CA TYR A 177 -2.33 0.72 -9.61
C TYR A 177 -2.62 -0.24 -8.45
N HIS A 178 -1.67 -0.47 -7.56
CA HIS A 178 -1.95 -1.10 -6.26
C HIS A 178 -2.13 -0.01 -5.21
N LEU A 179 -3.36 0.18 -4.73
CA LEU A 179 -3.70 1.16 -3.71
C LEU A 179 -3.77 0.49 -2.34
N THR A 180 -3.32 1.18 -1.29
CA THR A 180 -3.54 0.75 0.08
C THR A 180 -3.84 1.93 1.00
N GLY A 181 -4.96 1.88 1.71
CA GLY A 181 -5.27 2.76 2.83
C GLY A 181 -4.92 2.06 4.15
N THR A 182 -4.18 2.72 5.03
CA THR A 182 -3.90 2.22 6.39
C THR A 182 -4.34 3.27 7.42
N TYR A 183 -4.89 2.82 8.54
CA TYR A 183 -5.21 3.65 9.69
C TYR A 183 -4.55 3.12 10.96
N SER A 184 -3.84 3.99 11.67
CA SER A 184 -3.34 3.77 13.03
C SER A 184 -4.19 4.57 14.01
N GLN A 185 -4.88 3.90 14.91
CA GLN A 185 -5.59 4.53 16.03
C GLN A 185 -4.60 5.07 17.08
N LYS A 186 -3.42 4.46 17.21
CA LYS A 186 -2.41 4.82 18.23
C LYS A 186 -1.95 6.28 18.14
N ASP A 187 -1.81 6.83 16.94
CA ASP A 187 -1.45 8.24 16.70
C ASP A 187 -2.44 8.96 15.78
N HIS A 188 -3.64 8.38 15.62
CA HIS A 188 -4.72 8.83 14.75
C HIS A 188 -4.25 9.16 13.32
N ARG A 189 -3.41 8.33 12.70
CA ARG A 189 -2.81 8.60 11.40
C ARG A 189 -3.42 7.73 10.30
N MET A 190 -3.96 8.39 9.28
CA MET A 190 -4.34 7.77 8.02
C MET A 190 -3.20 7.94 7.00
N ARG A 191 -2.95 6.93 6.18
CA ARG A 191 -1.99 6.97 5.07
C ARG A 191 -2.61 6.38 3.80
N ILE A 192 -2.16 6.88 2.66
CA ILE A 192 -2.35 6.24 1.35
C ILE A 192 -1.01 5.83 0.77
N TYR A 193 -0.97 4.61 0.25
CA TYR A 193 0.13 4.06 -0.52
C TYR A 193 -0.33 3.82 -1.97
N VAL A 194 0.59 4.03 -2.90
CA VAL A 194 0.41 3.78 -4.34
C VAL A 194 1.62 2.98 -4.82
N ASP A 195 1.37 1.83 -5.45
CA ASP A 195 2.40 0.91 -5.97
C ASP A 195 3.49 0.60 -4.91
N GLY A 196 3.04 0.24 -3.70
CA GLY A 196 3.87 -0.16 -2.56
C GLY A 196 4.50 1.00 -1.79
N LYS A 197 4.45 2.24 -2.30
CA LYS A 197 5.14 3.40 -1.76
C LYS A 197 4.18 4.32 -1.01
N LEU A 198 4.60 4.84 0.14
CA LEU A 198 3.84 5.85 0.87
C LEU A 198 3.70 7.11 0.00
N ALA A 199 2.47 7.46 -0.34
CA ALA A 199 2.15 8.58 -1.22
C ALA A 199 1.48 9.74 -0.47
N GLY A 200 0.86 9.51 0.68
CA GLY A 200 0.26 10.56 1.50
C GLY A 200 0.05 10.12 2.96
N THR A 201 0.10 11.09 3.88
CA THR A 201 -0.18 10.88 5.31
C THR A 201 -0.99 12.04 5.89
N ARG A 202 -1.87 11.78 6.87
CA ARG A 202 -2.57 12.81 7.65
C ARG A 202 -2.89 12.32 9.05
N VAL A 203 -2.81 13.20 10.04
CA VAL A 203 -3.37 12.96 11.39
C VAL A 203 -4.83 13.42 11.41
N ALA A 204 -5.75 12.52 11.70
CA ALA A 204 -7.19 12.75 11.84
C ALA A 204 -7.89 11.54 12.51
N SER A 205 -8.99 11.78 13.22
CA SER A 205 -9.86 10.72 13.78
C SER A 205 -11.23 10.70 13.09
N SER A 206 -11.74 9.50 12.79
CA SER A 206 -13.11 9.32 12.30
C SER A 206 -14.08 9.19 13.46
N SER A 207 -15.25 9.82 13.34
CA SER A 207 -16.38 9.65 14.27
C SER A 207 -17.47 8.71 13.72
N VAL A 208 -17.29 8.18 12.50
CA VAL A 208 -18.29 7.34 11.83
C VAL A 208 -18.22 5.91 12.35
N LYS A 209 -19.31 5.47 12.98
CA LYS A 209 -19.47 4.08 13.41
C LYS A 209 -19.78 3.19 12.19
N PRO A 210 -19.07 2.06 12.00
CA PRO A 210 -19.40 1.08 10.97
C PRO A 210 -20.66 0.28 11.36
N THR A 211 -21.57 0.09 10.41
CA THR A 211 -22.88 -0.56 10.60
C THR A 211 -23.09 -1.78 9.72
N GLY A 212 -22.38 -1.89 8.60
CA GLY A 212 -22.43 -3.03 7.67
C GLY A 212 -21.05 -3.40 7.14
N SER A 213 -21.02 -4.15 6.04
CA SER A 213 -19.80 -4.72 5.47
C SER A 213 -18.92 -3.71 4.72
N VAL A 214 -17.70 -4.15 4.42
CA VAL A 214 -16.89 -3.62 3.33
C VAL A 214 -17.65 -3.78 1.99
N MET A 215 -17.49 -2.79 1.12
CA MET A 215 -18.09 -2.70 -0.20
C MET A 215 -17.00 -2.43 -1.23
N ILE A 216 -17.07 -3.14 -2.35
CA ILE A 216 -16.20 -2.96 -3.52
C ILE A 216 -16.98 -2.13 -4.54
N GLY A 217 -16.35 -1.08 -5.09
CA GLY A 217 -16.88 -0.33 -6.23
C GLY A 217 -17.87 0.80 -5.94
N ARG A 218 -18.14 1.13 -4.67
CA ARG A 218 -18.99 2.28 -4.30
C ARG A 218 -18.63 2.90 -2.95
N GLY A 219 -19.08 4.14 -2.74
CA GLY A 219 -19.23 4.78 -1.44
C GLY A 219 -20.69 4.85 -0.97
N LYS A 220 -20.90 5.33 0.26
CA LYS A 220 -22.19 5.81 0.77
C LYS A 220 -22.04 7.20 1.38
N PHE A 221 -22.93 8.12 1.04
CA PHE A 221 -22.95 9.47 1.59
C PHE A 221 -24.39 9.99 1.69
N GLY A 222 -24.72 10.72 2.76
CA GLY A 222 -26.06 11.28 2.96
C GLY A 222 -27.20 10.24 3.01
N GLY A 223 -26.88 8.99 3.36
CA GLY A 223 -27.80 7.84 3.38
C GLY A 223 -27.98 7.14 2.03
N LYS A 224 -27.23 7.52 0.98
CA LYS A 224 -27.37 6.99 -0.39
C LYS A 224 -26.05 6.41 -0.91
N ALA A 225 -26.15 5.31 -1.66
CA ALA A 225 -25.04 4.80 -2.45
C ALA A 225 -24.61 5.83 -3.51
N THR A 226 -23.31 6.04 -3.64
CA THR A 226 -22.69 7.10 -4.44
C THR A 226 -21.28 6.67 -4.87
N ASP A 227 -20.58 7.53 -5.59
CA ASP A 227 -19.14 7.45 -5.82
C ASP A 227 -18.73 6.10 -6.44
N TYR A 228 -19.50 5.64 -7.41
CA TYR A 228 -19.30 4.34 -8.07
C TYR A 228 -17.99 4.32 -8.87
N TRP A 229 -17.25 3.21 -8.80
CA TRP A 229 -15.99 3.07 -9.53
C TRP A 229 -16.22 2.97 -11.05
N ASN A 230 -15.47 3.75 -11.83
CA ASN A 230 -15.46 3.71 -13.29
C ASN A 230 -14.16 3.05 -13.78
N GLY A 231 -14.21 1.74 -14.01
CA GLY A 231 -13.06 0.93 -14.40
C GLY A 231 -13.02 -0.40 -13.67
N ASP A 232 -11.83 -0.91 -13.40
CA ASP A 232 -11.62 -2.27 -12.91
C ASP A 232 -11.07 -2.34 -11.49
N ILE A 233 -11.42 -3.42 -10.78
CA ILE A 233 -10.90 -3.79 -9.46
C ILE A 233 -10.55 -5.29 -9.44
N ALA A 234 -9.38 -5.62 -8.89
CA ALA A 234 -8.90 -6.98 -8.63
C ALA A 234 -8.16 -7.02 -7.28
N ASP A 235 -7.83 -8.23 -6.80
CA ASP A 235 -6.91 -8.46 -5.66
C ASP A 235 -7.21 -7.56 -4.44
N VAL A 236 -8.41 -7.73 -3.87
CA VAL A 236 -8.91 -6.93 -2.74
C VAL A 236 -8.56 -7.59 -1.42
N HIS A 237 -7.93 -6.85 -0.50
CA HIS A 237 -7.57 -7.31 0.84
C HIS A 237 -8.13 -6.41 1.94
N VAL A 238 -8.49 -7.00 3.07
CA VAL A 238 -9.01 -6.33 4.27
C VAL A 238 -8.29 -6.85 5.51
N TYR A 239 -7.76 -5.95 6.34
CA TYR A 239 -6.98 -6.27 7.55
C TYR A 239 -7.51 -5.48 8.76
N ASP A 240 -7.64 -6.14 9.91
CA ASP A 240 -8.03 -5.54 11.20
C ASP A 240 -6.83 -4.98 11.99
N ARG A 241 -5.74 -4.66 11.27
CA ARG A 241 -4.51 -4.06 11.77
C ARG A 241 -3.93 -3.04 10.79
N GLU A 242 -3.04 -2.19 11.29
CA GLU A 242 -2.15 -1.38 10.45
C GLU A 242 -1.13 -2.29 9.75
N LEU A 243 -1.03 -2.19 8.41
CA LEU A 243 0.10 -2.75 7.66
C LEU A 243 1.27 -1.79 7.72
N THR A 244 2.47 -2.32 7.96
CA THR A 244 3.71 -1.55 7.86
C THR A 244 4.04 -1.26 6.39
N SER A 245 4.83 -0.20 6.14
CA SER A 245 5.31 0.11 4.78
C SER A 245 6.10 -1.03 4.12
N SER A 246 6.68 -1.96 4.90
CA SER A 246 7.33 -3.15 4.35
C SER A 246 6.29 -4.14 3.81
N GLU A 247 5.24 -4.41 4.57
CA GLU A 247 4.17 -5.33 4.18
C GLU A 247 3.36 -4.78 3.00
N VAL A 248 3.09 -3.47 2.96
CA VAL A 248 2.44 -2.82 1.80
C VAL A 248 3.32 -2.92 0.54
N SER A 249 4.64 -2.82 0.68
CA SER A 249 5.58 -3.03 -0.43
C SER A 249 5.60 -4.50 -0.89
N THR A 250 5.56 -5.45 0.04
CA THR A 250 5.43 -6.89 -0.28
C THR A 250 4.13 -7.18 -1.01
N LEU A 251 2.98 -6.80 -0.46
CA LEU A 251 1.64 -6.99 -1.04
C LEU A 251 1.50 -6.34 -2.43
N SER A 252 2.09 -5.16 -2.61
CA SER A 252 2.08 -4.51 -3.93
C SER A 252 2.97 -5.19 -4.98
N SER A 253 3.99 -5.96 -4.57
CA SER A 253 4.95 -6.59 -5.47
C SER A 253 4.71 -8.08 -5.69
N HIS A 254 3.97 -8.73 -4.78
CA HIS A 254 3.63 -10.15 -4.81
C HIS A 254 2.21 -10.34 -4.25
N GLU A 255 1.36 -11.16 -4.86
CA GLU A 255 0.25 -11.77 -4.09
C GLU A 255 0.83 -12.66 -2.98
N PRO A 256 0.15 -12.78 -1.82
CA PRO A 256 0.38 -13.92 -0.93
C PRO A 256 -0.16 -15.19 -1.61
N GLY A 257 0.76 -16.04 -2.09
CA GLY A 257 0.46 -17.33 -2.75
C GLY A 257 0.39 -18.54 -1.82
#